data_AF-A0A1V4EMK2-F1
#
_entry.id   AF-A0A1V4EMK2-F1
#
_cell.length_a   1.000
_cell.length_b   1.000
_cell.length_c   1.000
_cell.angle_alpha   90.00
_cell.angle_beta   90.00
_cell.angle_gamma   90.00
#
_symmetry.space_group_name_H-M   'P 1'
#
loop_
_entity.id
_entity.type
_entity.pdbx_description
1 polymer ?
#
loop_
_entity_poly.entity_id
_entity_poly.type
_entity_poly.pdbx_seq_one_letter_code
_entity_poly.pdbx_strand_id
1 'polypeptide(L)'
;MDLLDKVDDDDRFSLRLILLALPEAEVILDVTDLVSGGWLPDQPLKIASGGMDEMRTVASTHAPTVVLTEGRTDAEFLSAALSVLHPHLTDLIRFLDFDQRNEGGAGALVRLVRAFAAAGIANKVVALFDNDSAASDALRVLNTTTLPPNIRVVRYPDIDLASTYPTLGPPTMEAPRGSLDQANVNGLAGSIELYLGRDVLTLPDGAFRPVQWQSLHKSGYHGVVTDKDQIHELFRAKVDAARRNPSKVAEQDWDGLCRILDKILTAFRSSRG
;
A
#
# COMPACT_ATOMS: atom_id res chain seq x y z
N MET A 1 -27.70 45.54 -17.67
CA MET A 1 -26.81 44.45 -18.11
C MET A 1 -26.95 43.38 -17.05
N ASP A 2 -27.85 42.47 -17.32
CA ASP A 2 -28.44 41.52 -16.38
C ASP A 2 -27.62 40.22 -16.43
N LEU A 3 -26.42 40.28 -15.84
CA LEU A 3 -25.43 39.19 -15.88
C LEU A 3 -25.38 38.35 -14.59
N LEU A 4 -26.18 38.71 -13.57
CA LEU A 4 -26.15 38.09 -12.25
C LEU A 4 -27.32 37.15 -11.97
N ASP A 5 -28.40 37.21 -12.76
CA ASP A 5 -29.62 36.45 -12.43
C ASP A 5 -29.59 34.97 -12.84
N LYS A 6 -28.52 34.48 -13.49
CA LYS A 6 -28.47 33.08 -14.01
C LYS A 6 -27.09 32.41 -14.01
N VAL A 7 -26.17 32.76 -13.13
CA VAL A 7 -24.88 32.05 -13.04
C VAL A 7 -24.66 31.62 -11.61
N ASP A 8 -24.69 30.29 -11.41
CA ASP A 8 -24.24 29.48 -10.26
C ASP A 8 -24.35 30.15 -8.87
N ASP A 9 -25.08 29.53 -7.95
CA ASP A 9 -25.35 29.94 -6.55
C ASP A 9 -24.08 29.96 -5.65
N ASP A 10 -22.93 30.13 -6.27
CA ASP A 10 -21.61 30.16 -5.68
C ASP A 10 -21.14 31.61 -5.52
N ASP A 11 -21.30 32.12 -4.29
CA ASP A 11 -20.86 33.46 -3.88
C ASP A 11 -19.39 33.77 -4.25
N ARG A 12 -18.55 32.74 -4.47
CA ARG A 12 -17.16 32.89 -4.92
C ARG A 12 -17.06 33.47 -6.33
N PHE A 13 -18.06 33.28 -7.18
CA PHE A 13 -18.09 33.85 -8.54
C PHE A 13 -18.24 35.37 -8.50
N SER A 14 -19.17 35.86 -7.67
CA SER A 14 -19.37 37.29 -7.41
C SER A 14 -18.13 37.94 -6.81
N LEU A 15 -17.50 37.29 -5.83
CA LEU A 15 -16.24 37.75 -5.25
C LEU A 15 -15.12 37.83 -6.30
N ARG A 16 -14.99 36.81 -7.17
CA ARG A 16 -14.01 36.80 -8.26
C ARG A 16 -14.25 37.93 -9.26
N LEU A 17 -15.51 38.22 -9.62
CA LEU A 17 -15.85 39.33 -10.51
C LEU A 17 -15.46 40.69 -9.92
N ILE A 18 -15.70 40.89 -8.62
CA ILE A 18 -15.32 42.12 -7.90
C ILE A 18 -13.80 42.29 -7.90
N LEU A 19 -13.04 41.23 -7.59
CA LEU A 19 -11.58 41.24 -7.59
C LEU A 19 -10.97 41.48 -8.99
N LEU A 20 -11.64 41.00 -10.04
CA LEU A 20 -11.21 41.27 -11.43
C LEU A 20 -11.52 42.70 -11.87
N ALA A 21 -12.65 43.27 -11.42
CA ALA A 21 -13.05 44.63 -11.76
C ALA A 21 -12.25 45.69 -11.00
N LEU A 22 -11.75 45.36 -9.80
CA LEU A 22 -11.01 46.24 -8.92
C LEU A 22 -9.68 45.58 -8.48
N PRO A 23 -8.71 45.43 -9.40
CA PRO A 23 -7.51 44.62 -9.15
C PRO A 23 -6.60 45.17 -8.04
N GLU A 24 -6.66 46.48 -7.78
CA GLU A 24 -5.85 47.16 -6.76
C GLU A 24 -6.62 47.43 -5.46
N ALA A 25 -7.88 46.99 -5.36
CA ALA A 25 -8.67 47.20 -4.15
C ALA A 25 -8.28 46.19 -3.07
N GLU A 26 -8.05 46.68 -1.85
CA GLU A 26 -7.90 45.82 -0.68
C GLU A 26 -9.26 45.22 -0.31
N VAL A 27 -9.30 43.89 -0.20
CA VAL A 27 -10.49 43.15 0.24
C VAL A 27 -10.15 42.44 1.55
N ILE A 28 -10.86 42.79 2.61
CA ILE A 28 -10.68 42.23 3.95
C ILE A 28 -11.88 41.35 4.27
N LEU A 29 -11.63 40.08 4.58
CA LEU A 29 -12.64 39.21 5.17
C LEU A 29 -12.62 39.43 6.69
N ASP A 30 -13.60 40.17 7.20
CA ASP A 30 -13.77 40.35 8.64
C ASP A 30 -14.46 39.13 9.26
N VAL A 31 -13.76 38.47 10.18
CA VAL A 31 -14.23 37.27 10.90
C VAL A 31 -14.38 37.52 12.41
N THR A 32 -14.33 38.78 12.84
CA THR A 32 -14.30 39.17 14.26
C THR A 32 -15.50 38.61 15.05
N ASP A 33 -16.70 38.68 14.46
CA ASP A 33 -17.92 38.17 15.10
C ASP A 33 -17.91 36.63 15.23
N LEU A 34 -17.31 35.93 14.27
CA LEU A 34 -17.19 34.47 14.28
C LEU A 34 -16.19 33.99 15.35
N VAL A 35 -15.08 34.71 15.51
CA VAL A 35 -14.11 34.45 16.58
C VAL A 35 -14.72 34.77 17.95
N SER A 36 -15.38 35.92 18.09
CA SER A 36 -16.03 36.36 19.33
C SER A 36 -17.17 35.42 19.75
N GLY A 37 -17.89 34.87 18.77
CA GLY A 37 -18.93 33.85 18.99
C GLY A 37 -18.39 32.44 19.25
N GLY A 38 -17.07 32.22 19.22
CA GLY A 38 -16.45 30.91 19.44
C GLY A 38 -16.59 29.93 18.29
N TRP A 39 -17.03 30.37 17.10
CA TRP A 39 -17.18 29.55 15.91
C TRP A 39 -15.85 29.32 15.17
N LEU A 40 -14.92 30.27 15.28
CA LEU A 40 -13.58 30.18 14.72
C LEU A 40 -12.54 30.34 15.84
N PRO A 41 -11.35 29.72 15.69
CA PRO A 41 -10.28 29.88 16.67
C PRO A 41 -9.80 31.34 16.71
N ASP A 42 -9.42 31.81 17.90
CA ASP A 42 -8.79 33.12 18.13
C ASP A 42 -7.32 33.13 17.66
N GLN A 43 -7.11 32.67 16.43
CA GLN A 43 -5.86 32.66 15.68
C GLN A 43 -6.17 32.96 14.20
N PRO A 44 -6.48 34.22 13.84
CA PRO A 44 -6.99 34.58 12.51
C PRO A 44 -6.13 34.09 11.35
N LEU A 45 -4.80 34.14 11.52
CA LEU A 45 -3.83 33.69 10.52
C LEU A 45 -3.85 32.17 10.25
N LYS A 46 -4.48 31.37 11.13
CA LYS A 46 -4.59 29.91 10.98
C LYS A 46 -5.96 29.45 10.50
N ILE A 47 -6.93 30.34 10.36
CA ILE A 47 -8.30 29.99 9.94
C ILE A 47 -8.27 29.32 8.56
N ALA A 48 -7.56 29.92 7.59
CA ALA A 48 -7.46 29.36 6.24
C ALA A 48 -6.78 27.98 6.22
N SER A 49 -5.66 27.81 6.94
CA SER A 49 -4.98 26.53 7.06
C SER A 49 -5.84 25.47 7.75
N GLY A 50 -6.55 25.85 8.82
CA GLY A 50 -7.47 24.95 9.53
C GLY A 50 -8.63 24.50 8.65
N GLY A 51 -9.23 25.41 7.88
CA GLY A 51 -10.27 25.08 6.91
C GLY A 51 -9.79 24.16 5.79
N MET A 52 -8.55 24.34 5.30
CA MET A 52 -7.95 23.41 4.33
C MET A 52 -7.72 22.02 4.93
N ASP A 53 -7.27 21.94 6.18
CA ASP A 53 -7.08 20.67 6.89
C ASP A 53 -8.41 19.94 7.15
N GLU A 54 -9.48 20.67 7.49
CA GLU A 54 -10.83 20.13 7.62
C GLU A 54 -11.35 19.59 6.28
N MET A 55 -11.25 20.39 5.20
CA MET A 55 -11.69 19.96 3.87
C MET A 55 -10.93 18.72 3.38
N ARG A 56 -9.62 18.67 3.66
CA ARG A 56 -8.77 17.48 3.42
C ARG A 56 -9.24 16.28 4.23
N THR A 57 -9.60 16.48 5.50
CA THR A 57 -10.09 15.43 6.39
C THR A 57 -11.40 14.85 5.86
N VAL A 58 -12.35 15.70 5.48
CA VAL A 58 -13.63 15.29 4.87
C VAL A 58 -13.39 14.54 3.56
N ALA A 59 -12.57 15.09 2.66
CA ALA A 59 -12.24 14.43 1.39
C ALA A 59 -11.59 13.05 1.61
N SER A 60 -10.68 12.93 2.59
CA SER A 60 -10.00 11.67 2.91
C SER A 60 -10.89 10.62 3.59
N THR A 61 -12.01 11.05 4.20
CA THR A 61 -12.93 10.15 4.91
C THR A 61 -13.69 9.24 3.94
N HIS A 62 -14.03 9.77 2.76
CA HIS A 62 -14.79 9.05 1.73
C HIS A 62 -13.93 8.59 0.55
N ALA A 63 -12.64 8.92 0.55
CA ALA A 63 -11.73 8.49 -0.49
C ALA A 63 -11.25 7.03 -0.28
N PRO A 64 -11.04 6.27 -1.37
CA PRO A 64 -10.45 4.94 -1.27
C PRO A 64 -9.04 5.01 -0.68
N THR A 65 -8.68 3.97 0.06
CA THR A 65 -7.31 3.76 0.53
C THR A 65 -6.46 3.30 -0.64
N VAL A 66 -5.35 4.00 -0.88
CA VAL A 66 -4.39 3.68 -1.92
C VAL A 66 -3.31 2.77 -1.34
N VAL A 67 -3.08 1.62 -1.95
CA VAL A 67 -2.02 0.67 -1.57
C VAL A 67 -0.90 0.75 -2.60
N LEU A 68 0.31 1.02 -2.14
CA LEU A 68 1.53 1.05 -2.94
C LEU A 68 2.31 -0.24 -2.66
N THR A 69 2.65 -0.99 -3.71
CA THR A 69 3.43 -2.25 -3.60
C THR A 69 4.83 -2.08 -4.20
N GLU A 70 5.73 -3.04 -3.96
CA GLU A 70 7.07 -3.01 -4.56
C GLU A 70 7.06 -3.36 -6.05
N GLY A 71 6.20 -4.30 -6.45
CA GLY A 71 6.08 -4.79 -7.81
C GLY A 71 4.66 -4.74 -8.37
N ARG A 72 4.58 -4.92 -9.69
CA ARG A 72 3.32 -5.07 -10.42
C ARG A 72 2.61 -6.37 -10.05
N THR A 73 3.36 -7.45 -9.91
CA THR A 73 2.84 -8.77 -9.53
C THR A 73 2.15 -8.72 -8.17
N ASP A 74 2.70 -8.00 -7.21
CA ASP A 74 2.09 -7.76 -5.90
C ASP A 74 0.73 -7.08 -6.02
N ALA A 75 0.65 -5.99 -6.79
CA ALA A 75 -0.60 -5.28 -7.02
C ALA A 75 -1.64 -6.16 -7.73
N GLU A 76 -1.21 -6.91 -8.75
CA GLU A 76 -2.05 -7.88 -9.47
C GLU A 76 -2.64 -8.92 -8.50
N PHE A 77 -1.79 -9.58 -7.72
CA PHE A 77 -2.18 -10.71 -6.89
C PHE A 77 -2.97 -10.30 -5.65
N LEU A 78 -2.61 -9.18 -5.02
CA LEU A 78 -3.36 -8.65 -3.89
C LEU A 78 -4.72 -8.11 -4.33
N SER A 79 -4.81 -7.47 -5.50
CA SER A 79 -6.09 -7.04 -6.08
C SER A 79 -6.98 -8.25 -6.41
N ALA A 80 -6.40 -9.30 -7.02
CA ALA A 80 -7.11 -10.54 -7.29
C ALA A 80 -7.61 -11.22 -6.00
N ALA A 81 -6.76 -11.34 -4.98
CA ALA A 81 -7.12 -11.90 -3.69
C ALA A 81 -8.22 -11.07 -2.99
N LEU A 82 -8.11 -9.74 -2.99
CA LEU A 82 -9.13 -8.86 -2.44
C LEU A 82 -10.48 -9.08 -3.12
N SER A 83 -10.50 -9.21 -4.45
CA SER A 83 -11.74 -9.46 -5.21
C SER A 83 -12.41 -10.79 -4.86
N VAL A 84 -11.64 -11.79 -4.42
CA VAL A 84 -12.14 -13.12 -4.02
C VAL A 84 -12.56 -13.12 -2.55
N LEU A 85 -11.70 -12.62 -1.66
CA LEU A 85 -11.86 -12.74 -0.21
C LEU A 85 -12.75 -11.64 0.38
N HIS A 86 -12.68 -10.43 -0.18
CA HIS A 86 -13.42 -9.25 0.27
C HIS A 86 -13.98 -8.45 -0.90
N PRO A 87 -14.88 -9.03 -1.73
CA PRO A 87 -15.42 -8.37 -2.93
C PRO A 87 -16.07 -7.01 -2.63
N HIS A 88 -16.69 -6.87 -1.46
CA HIS A 88 -17.32 -5.65 -0.97
C HIS A 88 -16.35 -4.50 -0.64
N LEU A 89 -15.03 -4.72 -0.67
CA LEU A 89 -14.01 -3.71 -0.39
C LEU A 89 -13.24 -3.26 -1.63
N THR A 90 -13.53 -3.82 -2.81
CA THR A 90 -12.79 -3.56 -4.05
C THR A 90 -12.85 -2.10 -4.51
N ASP A 91 -13.95 -1.40 -4.20
CA ASP A 91 -14.08 0.04 -4.48
C ASP A 91 -13.40 0.93 -3.43
N LEU A 92 -13.07 0.38 -2.27
CA LEU A 92 -12.52 1.11 -1.11
C LEU A 92 -11.01 0.94 -0.95
N ILE A 93 -10.42 -0.07 -1.58
CA ILE A 93 -8.99 -0.38 -1.55
C ILE A 93 -8.49 -0.40 -2.99
N ARG A 94 -7.57 0.50 -3.33
CA ARG A 94 -7.02 0.65 -4.69
C ARG A 94 -5.53 0.41 -4.68
N PHE A 95 -5.10 -0.69 -5.27
CA PHE A 95 -3.69 -0.95 -5.54
C PHE A 95 -3.25 -0.05 -6.70
N LEU A 96 -2.17 0.71 -6.49
CA LEU A 96 -1.63 1.58 -7.53
C LEU A 96 -0.95 0.71 -8.59
N ASP A 97 -1.44 0.77 -9.82
CA ASP A 97 -0.86 0.05 -10.94
C ASP A 97 0.34 0.80 -11.54
N PHE A 98 1.46 0.08 -11.70
CA PHE A 98 2.75 0.61 -12.13
C PHE A 98 2.91 0.63 -13.65
N ASP A 99 1.84 0.84 -14.41
CA ASP A 99 1.88 0.78 -15.88
C ASP A 99 2.77 1.86 -16.54
N GLN A 100 3.43 2.73 -15.76
CA GLN A 100 4.33 3.78 -16.25
C GLN A 100 5.74 3.82 -15.65
N ARG A 101 6.21 2.85 -14.83
CA ARG A 101 7.57 2.89 -14.28
C ARG A 101 8.33 1.56 -14.35
N ASN A 102 9.54 1.61 -14.91
CA ASN A 102 10.50 0.49 -14.99
C ASN A 102 11.30 0.27 -13.69
N GLU A 103 11.08 1.08 -12.65
CA GLU A 103 11.80 0.97 -11.37
C GLU A 103 10.88 0.36 -10.31
N GLY A 104 10.87 -0.98 -10.21
CA GLY A 104 10.26 -1.72 -9.10
C GLY A 104 11.18 -1.83 -7.88
N GLY A 105 10.67 -2.41 -6.80
CA GLY A 105 11.42 -2.77 -5.59
C GLY A 105 11.40 -1.72 -4.47
N ALA A 106 11.83 -2.13 -3.27
CA ALA A 106 11.74 -1.37 -2.03
C ALA A 106 12.28 0.07 -2.12
N GLY A 107 13.41 0.29 -2.80
CA GLY A 107 14.01 1.62 -2.95
C GLY A 107 13.14 2.58 -3.78
N ALA A 108 12.47 2.07 -4.82
CA ALA A 108 11.54 2.84 -5.64
C ALA A 108 10.26 3.16 -4.86
N LEU A 109 9.76 2.19 -4.10
CA LEU A 109 8.62 2.39 -3.21
C LEU A 109 8.90 3.50 -2.18
N VAL A 110 10.08 3.53 -1.54
CA VAL A 110 10.49 4.62 -0.63
C VAL A 110 10.44 5.99 -1.31
N ARG A 111 10.91 6.11 -2.56
CA ARG A 111 10.84 7.37 -3.32
C ARG A 111 9.39 7.78 -3.58
N LEU A 112 8.53 6.82 -3.90
CA LEU A 112 7.12 7.05 -4.13
C LEU A 112 6.39 7.52 -2.86
N VAL A 113 6.65 6.88 -1.72
CA VAL A 113 6.11 7.32 -0.42
C VAL A 113 6.48 8.77 -0.13
N ARG A 114 7.75 9.15 -0.35
CA ARG A 114 8.20 10.54 -0.17
C ARG A 114 7.51 11.51 -1.12
N ALA A 115 7.31 11.13 -2.37
CA ALA A 115 6.60 11.95 -3.35
C ALA A 115 5.12 12.17 -2.94
N PHE A 116 4.42 11.12 -2.48
CA PHE A 116 3.04 11.22 -1.98
C PHE A 116 2.94 12.10 -0.74
N ALA A 117 3.91 11.99 0.17
CA ALA A 117 4.00 12.85 1.35
C ALA A 117 4.22 14.32 0.95
N ALA A 118 5.18 14.59 0.06
CA ALA A 118 5.51 15.94 -0.40
C ALA A 118 4.39 16.59 -1.23
N ALA A 119 3.65 15.81 -2.00
CA ALA A 119 2.50 16.28 -2.77
C ALA A 119 1.28 16.60 -1.90
N GLY A 120 1.30 16.22 -0.61
CA GLY A 120 0.17 16.41 0.28
C GLY A 120 -1.07 15.68 -0.26
N ILE A 121 -0.96 14.38 -0.57
CA ILE A 121 -2.13 13.57 -0.93
C ILE A 121 -3.03 13.40 0.30
N ALA A 122 -4.34 13.61 0.12
CA ALA A 122 -5.32 13.50 1.20
C ALA A 122 -5.68 12.05 1.53
N ASN A 123 -5.68 11.16 0.53
CA ASN A 123 -6.05 9.75 0.68
C ASN A 123 -5.24 9.05 1.78
N LYS A 124 -5.86 8.04 2.39
CA LYS A 124 -5.12 7.05 3.18
C LYS A 124 -4.20 6.27 2.23
N VAL A 125 -2.92 6.20 2.55
CA VAL A 125 -1.91 5.50 1.76
C VAL A 125 -1.26 4.41 2.60
N VAL A 126 -1.30 3.17 2.15
CA VAL A 126 -0.55 2.05 2.73
C VAL A 126 0.60 1.71 1.77
N ALA A 127 1.83 1.96 2.18
CA ALA A 127 3.02 1.49 1.47
C ALA A 127 3.42 0.12 2.01
N LEU A 128 3.34 -0.89 1.15
CA LEU A 128 3.47 -2.29 1.50
C LEU A 128 4.77 -2.86 0.92
N PHE A 129 5.64 -3.28 1.83
CA PHE A 129 6.97 -3.80 1.54
C PHE A 129 7.04 -5.30 1.75
N ASP A 130 7.94 -5.95 1.03
CA ASP A 130 8.20 -7.38 1.16
C ASP A 130 8.77 -7.70 2.56
N ASN A 131 8.56 -8.94 3.01
CA ASN A 131 9.17 -9.46 4.23
C ASN A 131 10.57 -10.04 3.95
N ASP A 132 11.43 -9.23 3.35
CA ASP A 132 12.80 -9.62 2.97
C ASP A 132 13.88 -8.65 3.48
N SER A 133 15.13 -8.96 3.16
CA SER A 133 16.27 -8.16 3.59
C SER A 133 16.42 -6.86 2.77
N ALA A 134 15.94 -6.80 1.53
CA ALA A 134 15.98 -5.61 0.68
C ALA A 134 15.05 -4.50 1.20
N ALA A 135 13.82 -4.86 1.56
CA ALA A 135 12.87 -3.97 2.24
C ALA A 135 13.42 -3.45 3.57
N SER A 136 14.04 -4.33 4.37
CA SER A 136 14.67 -3.95 5.63
C SER A 136 15.76 -2.88 5.45
N ASP A 137 16.60 -3.03 4.42
CA ASP A 137 17.64 -2.05 4.08
C ASP A 137 17.04 -0.72 3.61
N ALA A 138 16.01 -0.76 2.75
CA ALA A 138 15.34 0.44 2.24
C ALA A 138 14.61 1.23 3.33
N LEU A 139 13.93 0.53 4.24
CA LEU A 139 13.17 1.14 5.33
C LEU A 139 14.07 1.87 6.35
N ARG A 140 15.33 1.45 6.55
CA ARG A 140 16.27 2.20 7.40
C ARG A 140 16.51 3.63 6.90
N VAL A 141 16.40 3.86 5.60
CA VAL A 141 16.57 5.18 4.98
C VAL A 141 15.29 6.01 5.05
N LEU A 142 14.15 5.38 5.31
CA LEU A 142 12.86 6.05 5.45
C LEU A 142 12.62 6.44 6.91
N ASN A 143 12.72 7.74 7.22
CA ASN A 143 12.27 8.23 8.51
C ASN A 143 10.73 8.25 8.56
N THR A 144 10.15 7.21 9.13
CA THR A 144 8.68 7.05 9.19
C THR A 144 8.02 8.09 10.11
N THR A 145 8.76 8.65 11.08
CA THR A 145 8.26 9.68 12.01
C THR A 145 7.93 11.01 11.33
N THR A 146 8.51 11.26 10.14
CA THR A 146 8.21 12.47 9.35
C THR A 146 7.06 12.29 8.36
N LEU A 147 6.50 11.08 8.25
CA LEU A 147 5.42 10.82 7.31
C LEU A 147 4.09 11.40 7.81
N PRO A 148 3.25 11.96 6.92
CA PRO A 148 1.90 12.39 7.27
C PRO A 148 1.09 11.28 7.93
N PRO A 149 0.15 11.61 8.83
CA PRO A 149 -0.63 10.63 9.58
C PRO A 149 -1.55 9.78 8.69
N ASN A 150 -1.85 10.21 7.47
CA ASN A 150 -2.60 9.45 6.46
C ASN A 150 -1.71 8.50 5.62
N ILE A 151 -0.40 8.43 5.88
CA ILE A 151 0.51 7.48 5.23
C ILE A 151 0.99 6.46 6.28
N ARG A 152 0.90 5.18 5.94
CA ARG A 152 1.35 4.07 6.78
C ARG A 152 2.29 3.18 5.99
N VAL A 153 3.42 2.87 6.60
CA VAL A 153 4.39 1.91 6.07
C VAL A 153 4.16 0.59 6.77
N VAL A 154 3.93 -0.45 5.97
CA VAL A 154 3.59 -1.80 6.42
C VAL A 154 4.50 -2.76 5.69
N ARG A 155 4.88 -3.85 6.36
CA ARG A 155 5.57 -4.98 5.74
C ARG A 155 4.64 -6.17 5.68
N TYR A 156 4.85 -7.06 4.72
CA TYR A 156 4.25 -8.38 4.80
C TYR A 156 4.56 -9.02 6.17
N PRO A 157 3.56 -9.67 6.80
CA PRO A 157 3.74 -10.22 8.13
C PRO A 157 4.58 -11.49 8.08
N ASP A 158 5.17 -11.86 9.22
CA ASP A 158 5.72 -13.21 9.37
C ASP A 158 4.59 -14.25 9.23
N ILE A 159 4.92 -15.37 8.60
CA ILE A 159 4.03 -16.52 8.45
C ILE A 159 4.68 -17.80 8.97
N ASP A 160 3.87 -18.66 9.58
CA ASP A 160 4.34 -19.92 10.17
C ASP A 160 4.95 -20.85 9.11
N LEU A 161 4.43 -20.81 7.88
CA LEU A 161 5.00 -21.56 6.75
C LEU A 161 6.48 -21.21 6.51
N ALA A 162 6.86 -19.94 6.70
CA ALA A 162 8.19 -19.45 6.44
C ALA A 162 9.16 -19.60 7.62
N SER A 163 8.71 -20.07 8.80
CA SER A 163 9.60 -20.24 9.95
C SER A 163 10.55 -21.43 9.81
N THR A 164 10.16 -22.42 9.01
CA THR A 164 10.96 -23.61 8.68
C THR A 164 10.59 -24.02 7.27
N TYR A 165 11.33 -23.47 6.30
CA TYR A 165 11.04 -23.60 4.88
C TYR A 165 12.26 -24.14 4.14
N PRO A 166 12.09 -24.96 3.08
CA PRO A 166 13.23 -25.46 2.32
C PRO A 166 13.97 -24.34 1.63
N THR A 167 15.29 -24.38 1.72
CA THR A 167 16.21 -23.44 1.10
C THR A 167 17.25 -24.16 0.27
N LEU A 168 17.72 -23.49 -0.78
CA LEU A 168 18.77 -23.97 -1.65
C LEU A 168 19.99 -23.05 -1.51
N GLY A 169 21.05 -23.59 -0.91
CA GLY A 169 22.36 -22.94 -0.86
C GLY A 169 23.05 -22.90 -2.22
N PRO A 170 24.08 -22.05 -2.38
CA PRO A 170 24.84 -21.98 -3.62
C PRO A 170 25.53 -23.32 -3.92
N PRO A 171 25.76 -23.66 -5.20
CA PRO A 171 26.56 -24.82 -5.57
C PRO A 171 27.96 -24.79 -4.93
N THR A 172 28.37 -25.93 -4.40
CA THR A 172 29.74 -26.15 -3.88
C THR A 172 30.39 -27.33 -4.60
N MET A 173 31.69 -27.54 -4.39
CA MET A 173 32.38 -28.73 -4.92
C MET A 173 31.77 -30.04 -4.39
N GLU A 174 31.30 -30.04 -3.13
CA GLU A 174 30.68 -31.19 -2.47
C GLU A 174 29.20 -31.34 -2.85
N ALA A 175 28.52 -30.23 -3.20
CA ALA A 175 27.13 -30.20 -3.63
C ALA A 175 26.98 -29.35 -4.91
N PRO A 176 27.28 -29.90 -6.11
CA PRO A 176 27.27 -29.15 -7.37
C PRO A 176 25.90 -28.60 -7.79
N ARG A 177 24.82 -29.09 -7.16
CA ARG A 177 23.44 -28.61 -7.39
C ARG A 177 22.94 -27.68 -6.28
N GLY A 178 23.82 -27.31 -5.33
CA GLY A 178 23.45 -26.63 -4.10
C GLY A 178 23.03 -27.61 -3.00
N SER A 179 23.02 -27.12 -1.77
CA SER A 179 22.58 -27.87 -0.58
C SER A 179 21.14 -27.52 -0.23
N LEU A 180 20.29 -28.53 -0.09
CA LEU A 180 18.95 -28.36 0.46
C LEU A 180 19.00 -28.38 1.99
N ASP A 181 18.44 -27.36 2.63
CA ASP A 181 18.34 -27.26 4.08
C ASP A 181 17.03 -26.58 4.50
N GLN A 182 16.68 -26.64 5.78
CA GLN A 182 15.53 -25.94 6.35
C GLN A 182 15.99 -24.68 7.08
N ALA A 183 15.37 -23.53 6.81
CA ALA A 183 15.66 -22.29 7.51
C ALA A 183 14.41 -21.46 7.76
N ASN A 184 14.50 -20.53 8.71
CA ASN A 184 13.53 -19.45 8.82
C ASN A 184 13.83 -18.41 7.74
N VAL A 185 12.88 -18.19 6.84
CA VAL A 185 13.02 -17.26 5.71
C VAL A 185 12.21 -15.97 5.89
N ASN A 186 11.48 -15.82 7.02
CA ASN A 186 10.85 -14.56 7.39
C ASN A 186 11.90 -13.46 7.56
N GLY A 187 11.63 -12.28 7.00
CA GLY A 187 12.55 -11.15 6.99
C GLY A 187 13.74 -11.30 6.04
N LEU A 188 13.89 -12.43 5.35
CA LEU A 188 15.00 -12.73 4.45
C LEU A 188 14.57 -12.95 3.00
N ALA A 189 13.41 -13.58 2.77
CA ALA A 189 12.95 -13.98 1.44
C ALA A 189 11.42 -13.93 1.25
N GLY A 190 10.70 -13.19 2.10
CA GLY A 190 9.25 -13.10 2.08
C GLY A 190 8.69 -12.20 0.98
N SER A 191 8.85 -12.58 -0.28
CA SER A 191 8.14 -11.95 -1.41
C SER A 191 6.69 -12.46 -1.52
N ILE A 192 5.85 -11.78 -2.31
CA ILE A 192 4.43 -12.13 -2.48
C ILE A 192 4.18 -13.61 -2.78
N GLU A 193 5.08 -14.27 -3.52
CA GLU A 193 4.96 -15.69 -3.87
C GLU A 193 4.84 -16.62 -2.65
N LEU A 194 5.57 -16.34 -1.56
CA LEU A 194 5.48 -17.15 -0.34
C LEU A 194 4.14 -17.03 0.39
N TYR A 195 3.30 -16.07 0.00
CA TYR A 195 1.99 -15.82 0.60
C TYR A 195 0.82 -16.39 -0.22
N LEU A 196 1.08 -16.93 -1.42
CA LEU A 196 0.03 -17.37 -2.36
C LEU A 196 -0.66 -18.70 -2.00
N GLY A 197 -0.20 -19.34 -0.92
CA GLY A 197 -0.78 -20.56 -0.37
C GLY A 197 0.06 -21.81 -0.61
N ARG A 198 -0.04 -22.78 0.30
CA ARG A 198 0.65 -24.07 0.22
C ARG A 198 0.28 -24.84 -1.03
N ASP A 199 -0.99 -24.80 -1.43
CA ASP A 199 -1.51 -25.41 -2.65
C ASP A 199 -0.84 -24.91 -3.94
N VAL A 200 -0.27 -23.70 -3.92
CA VAL A 200 0.49 -23.12 -5.04
C VAL A 200 2.00 -23.40 -4.93
N LEU A 201 2.52 -23.43 -3.71
CA LEU A 201 3.96 -23.59 -3.42
C LEU A 201 4.43 -25.05 -3.44
N THR A 202 3.51 -26.00 -3.28
CA THR A 202 3.82 -27.43 -3.25
C THR A 202 3.98 -28.00 -4.67
N LEU A 203 5.06 -28.74 -4.88
CA LEU A 203 5.35 -29.52 -6.07
C LEU A 203 4.50 -30.81 -6.12
N PRO A 204 4.37 -31.48 -7.28
CA PRO A 204 3.60 -32.72 -7.40
C PRO A 204 4.05 -33.86 -6.49
N ASP A 205 5.31 -33.85 -6.03
CA ASP A 205 5.87 -34.83 -5.10
C ASP A 205 5.59 -34.50 -3.62
N GLY A 206 4.89 -33.39 -3.34
CA GLY A 206 4.55 -32.93 -2.00
C GLY A 206 5.61 -32.02 -1.36
N ALA A 207 6.76 -31.81 -1.98
CA ALA A 207 7.78 -30.90 -1.47
C ALA A 207 7.43 -29.43 -1.77
N PHE A 208 7.88 -28.49 -0.93
CA PHE A 208 7.76 -27.06 -1.28
C PHE A 208 8.89 -26.65 -2.24
N ARG A 209 8.57 -25.73 -3.17
CA ARG A 209 9.57 -25.03 -3.97
C ARG A 209 10.54 -24.30 -3.03
N PRO A 210 11.85 -24.60 -3.07
CA PRO A 210 12.79 -24.00 -2.13
C PRO A 210 13.02 -22.51 -2.41
N VAL A 211 13.39 -21.78 -1.36
CA VAL A 211 13.98 -20.45 -1.46
C VAL A 211 15.47 -20.58 -1.79
N GLN A 212 15.90 -20.06 -2.93
CA GLN A 212 17.31 -20.03 -3.29
C GLN A 212 17.98 -18.76 -2.75
N TRP A 213 19.09 -18.92 -2.03
CA TRP A 213 19.89 -17.80 -1.56
C TRP A 213 20.66 -17.15 -2.73
N GLN A 214 20.53 -15.84 -2.92
CA GLN A 214 21.09 -15.14 -4.08
C GLN A 214 22.13 -14.08 -3.70
N SER A 215 21.88 -13.28 -2.67
CA SER A 215 22.73 -12.15 -2.30
C SER A 215 22.83 -11.97 -0.80
N LEU A 216 23.90 -11.31 -0.35
CA LEU A 216 24.07 -10.89 1.04
C LEU A 216 23.84 -9.38 1.14
N HIS A 217 22.85 -8.99 1.94
CA HIS A 217 22.48 -7.61 2.23
C HIS A 217 22.96 -7.21 3.63
N LYS A 218 22.85 -5.92 3.99
CA LYS A 218 23.22 -5.46 5.34
C LYS A 218 22.34 -6.10 6.41
N SER A 219 21.10 -6.41 6.07
CA SER A 219 20.12 -7.08 6.94
C SER A 219 20.27 -8.60 7.03
N GLY A 220 21.18 -9.22 6.27
CA GLY A 220 21.33 -10.67 6.18
C GLY A 220 21.22 -11.18 4.74
N TYR A 221 21.07 -12.50 4.58
CA TYR A 221 20.89 -13.09 3.25
C TYR A 221 19.54 -12.68 2.63
N HIS A 222 19.53 -12.56 1.30
CA HIS A 222 18.33 -12.41 0.51
C HIS A 222 18.12 -13.68 -0.31
N GLY A 223 16.91 -14.21 -0.24
CA GLY A 223 16.50 -15.38 -0.99
C GLY A 223 15.29 -15.09 -1.86
N VAL A 224 15.12 -15.91 -2.90
CA VAL A 224 13.98 -15.84 -3.80
C VAL A 224 13.45 -17.25 -4.00
N VAL A 225 12.13 -17.44 -3.95
CA VAL A 225 11.52 -18.73 -4.24
C VAL A 225 11.78 -19.14 -5.69
N THR A 226 12.08 -20.42 -5.89
CA THR A 226 12.29 -21.02 -7.21
C THR A 226 10.96 -21.13 -8.00
N ASP A 227 11.06 -21.18 -9.33
CA ASP A 227 9.93 -21.37 -10.26
C ASP A 227 8.78 -20.35 -10.13
N LYS A 228 9.12 -19.07 -9.99
CA LYS A 228 8.14 -17.97 -9.84
C LYS A 228 7.07 -17.98 -10.94
N ASP A 229 7.46 -18.22 -12.19
CA ASP A 229 6.54 -18.22 -13.32
C ASP A 229 5.43 -19.29 -13.14
N GLN A 230 5.82 -20.49 -12.69
CA GLN A 230 4.86 -21.56 -12.44
C GLN A 230 3.96 -21.25 -11.22
N ILE A 231 4.52 -20.65 -10.17
CA ILE A 231 3.76 -20.15 -9.01
C ILE A 231 2.69 -19.13 -9.48
N HIS A 232 3.07 -18.21 -10.36
CA HIS A 232 2.16 -17.19 -10.90
C HIS A 232 1.02 -17.79 -11.71
N GLU A 233 1.32 -18.75 -12.58
CA GLU A 233 0.31 -19.48 -13.36
C GLU A 233 -0.68 -20.24 -12.47
N LEU A 234 -0.17 -20.98 -11.48
CA LEU A 234 -0.98 -21.73 -10.53
C LEU A 234 -1.87 -20.81 -9.70
N PHE A 235 -1.34 -19.66 -9.25
CA PHE A 235 -2.12 -18.69 -8.50
C PHE A 235 -3.23 -18.04 -9.35
N ARG A 236 -2.95 -17.68 -10.61
CA ARG A 236 -3.99 -17.18 -11.53
C ARG A 236 -5.08 -18.22 -11.75
N ALA A 237 -4.73 -19.49 -11.94
CA ALA A 237 -5.69 -20.59 -12.07
C ALA A 237 -6.53 -20.78 -10.79
N LYS A 238 -5.90 -20.66 -9.62
CA LYS A 238 -6.55 -20.71 -8.30
C LYS A 238 -7.59 -19.59 -8.13
N VAL A 239 -7.23 -18.35 -8.45
CA VAL A 239 -8.15 -17.19 -8.46
C VAL A 239 -9.32 -17.42 -9.39
N ASP A 240 -9.04 -17.88 -10.60
CA ASP A 240 -10.06 -18.17 -11.61
C ASP A 240 -11.05 -19.24 -11.15
N ALA A 241 -10.56 -20.31 -10.52
CA ALA A 241 -11.40 -21.35 -9.96
C ALA A 241 -12.31 -20.80 -8.84
N ALA A 242 -11.77 -19.95 -7.96
CA ALA A 242 -12.52 -19.31 -6.88
C ALA A 242 -13.60 -18.35 -7.40
N ARG A 243 -13.30 -17.57 -8.45
CA ARG A 243 -14.26 -16.66 -9.09
C ARG A 243 -15.41 -17.40 -9.76
N ARG A 244 -15.12 -18.54 -10.42
CA ARG A 244 -16.15 -19.37 -11.07
C ARG A 244 -17.02 -20.12 -10.06
N ASN A 245 -16.43 -20.56 -8.94
CA ASN A 245 -17.14 -21.26 -7.89
C ASN A 245 -16.65 -20.79 -6.50
N PRO A 246 -17.39 -19.89 -5.83
CA PRO A 246 -17.02 -19.40 -4.51
C PRO A 246 -16.85 -20.48 -3.44
N SER A 247 -17.46 -21.67 -3.60
CA SER A 247 -17.27 -22.78 -2.66
C SER A 247 -15.82 -23.28 -2.62
N LYS A 248 -15.06 -23.08 -3.71
CA LYS A 248 -13.64 -23.47 -3.81
C LYS A 248 -12.72 -22.65 -2.90
N VAL A 249 -13.14 -21.46 -2.48
CA VAL A 249 -12.34 -20.61 -1.59
C VAL A 249 -12.02 -21.35 -0.28
N ALA A 250 -12.97 -22.13 0.26
CA ALA A 250 -12.79 -22.88 1.49
C ALA A 250 -11.86 -24.11 1.34
N GLU A 251 -11.62 -24.57 0.11
CA GLU A 251 -10.73 -25.71 -0.20
C GLU A 251 -9.29 -25.24 -0.51
N GLN A 252 -9.09 -23.94 -0.68
CA GLN A 252 -7.85 -23.32 -1.12
C GLN A 252 -7.15 -22.60 0.04
N ASP A 253 -5.82 -22.57 0.03
CA ASP A 253 -5.06 -21.92 1.11
C ASP A 253 -4.84 -20.43 0.84
N TRP A 254 -5.61 -19.57 1.51
CA TRP A 254 -5.49 -18.11 1.39
C TRP A 254 -4.81 -17.45 2.59
N ASP A 255 -4.27 -18.21 3.56
CA ASP A 255 -3.84 -17.67 4.87
C ASP A 255 -2.81 -16.54 4.74
N GLY A 256 -1.80 -16.72 3.88
CA GLY A 256 -0.77 -15.70 3.65
C GLY A 256 -1.37 -14.38 3.13
N LEU A 257 -2.24 -14.45 2.14
CA LEU A 257 -2.92 -13.28 1.56
C LEU A 257 -3.90 -12.65 2.54
N CYS A 258 -4.66 -13.44 3.31
CA CYS A 258 -5.53 -12.93 4.38
C CYS A 258 -4.73 -12.09 5.39
N ARG A 259 -3.57 -12.60 5.84
CA ARG A 259 -2.71 -11.86 6.77
C ARG A 259 -2.20 -10.54 6.19
N ILE A 260 -1.85 -10.50 4.90
CA ILE A 260 -1.46 -9.25 4.24
C ILE A 260 -2.64 -8.27 4.16
N LEU A 261 -3.81 -8.75 3.70
CA LEU A 261 -5.02 -7.92 3.58
C LEU A 261 -5.44 -7.39 4.95
N ASP A 262 -5.38 -8.20 6.01
CA ASP A 262 -5.64 -7.76 7.38
C ASP A 262 -4.73 -6.62 7.81
N LYS A 263 -3.43 -6.67 7.47
CA LYS A 263 -2.49 -5.56 7.75
C LYS A 263 -2.89 -4.28 7.01
N ILE A 264 -3.36 -4.38 5.77
CA ILE A 264 -3.86 -3.23 4.99
C ILE A 264 -5.13 -2.66 5.66
N LEU A 265 -6.11 -3.51 5.96
CA LEU A 265 -7.41 -3.13 6.53
C LEU A 265 -7.32 -2.58 7.96
N THR A 266 -6.25 -2.93 8.68
CA THR A 266 -6.01 -2.47 10.06
C THR A 266 -5.01 -1.33 10.16
N ALA A 267 -4.34 -0.93 9.07
CA ALA A 267 -3.26 0.07 9.07
C ALA A 267 -3.63 1.43 9.69
N PHE A 268 -4.90 1.83 9.59
CA PHE A 268 -5.42 3.10 10.12
C PHE A 268 -6.40 2.95 11.28
N ARG A 269 -6.57 1.75 11.84
CA ARG A 269 -7.39 1.59 13.05
C ARG A 269 -6.62 2.18 14.23
N SER A 270 -7.18 3.20 14.87
CA SER A 270 -6.65 3.69 16.15
C SER A 270 -6.64 2.55 17.15
N SER A 271 -5.52 2.32 17.84
CA SER A 271 -5.55 1.61 19.12
C SER A 271 -6.53 2.39 20.00
N ARG A 272 -7.67 1.79 20.35
CA ARG A 272 -8.49 2.30 21.45
C ARG A 272 -7.62 2.16 22.70
N GLY A 273 -6.93 3.24 23.05
CA GLY A 273 -6.36 3.47 24.38
C GLY A 273 -7.42 4.11 25.26
#